data_AF-A0AAN6MYN0-F1
#
_entry.id   AF-A0AAN6MYN0-F1
#
_cell.length_a   1.000
_cell.length_b   1.000
_cell.length_c   1.000
_cell.angle_alpha   90.00
_cell.angle_beta   90.00
_cell.angle_gamma   90.00
#
_symmetry.space_group_name_H-M   'P 1'
#
loop_
_entity.id
_entity.type
_entity.pdbx_description
1 polymer ?
#
loop_
_entity_poly.entity_id
_entity_poly.type
_entity_poly.pdbx_seq_one_letter_code
_entity_poly.pdbx_strand_id
1 'polypeptide(L)'
;TPPVRILVSTATHLVPGDGYFERTAFIANLISRHHWNRGMEWRRDRFQAYNADFGYDNRVCHFLIDHGESPDGDDDAVPILWYRWTGESLVPIHEALPSRVRRKLRRFPFTPEPRTEAREPVSAVTRRERIRAKLHRDMRLSDLDFEFLRDNPVHARWLERNLEPKFWFKLKFDE
;
A
#
# COMPACT_ATOMS: atom_id res chain seq x y z
N THR A 1 -22.98 7.94 7.46
CA THR A 1 -22.43 8.65 6.29
C THR A 1 -22.71 7.81 5.05
N PRO A 2 -23.08 8.40 3.91
CA PRO A 2 -23.24 7.65 2.67
C PRO A 2 -21.94 6.95 2.25
N PRO A 3 -22.02 5.88 1.44
CA PRO A 3 -20.84 5.19 0.96
C PRO A 3 -20.00 6.07 0.05
N VAL A 4 -18.68 5.99 0.19
CA VAL A 4 -17.75 6.78 -0.61
C VAL A 4 -16.39 6.09 -0.67
N ARG A 5 -15.75 6.20 -1.84
CA ARG A 5 -14.37 5.80 -2.08
C ARG A 5 -13.49 7.04 -2.21
N ILE A 6 -12.49 7.17 -1.36
CA ILE A 6 -11.51 8.25 -1.42
C ILE A 6 -10.23 7.71 -2.04
N LEU A 7 -9.82 8.27 -3.17
CA LEU A 7 -8.54 8.01 -3.81
C LEU A 7 -7.60 9.19 -3.56
N VAL A 8 -6.44 8.93 -2.96
CA VAL A 8 -5.36 9.90 -2.83
C VAL A 8 -4.17 9.45 -3.66
N SER A 9 -3.61 10.38 -4.43
CA SER A 9 -2.37 10.19 -5.18
C SER A 9 -1.29 11.13 -4.67
N THR A 10 -0.05 10.67 -4.58
CA THR A 10 1.08 11.47 -4.10
C THR A 10 2.41 10.87 -4.52
N ALA A 11 3.53 11.48 -4.11
CA ALA A 11 4.86 10.92 -4.22
C ALA A 11 5.31 10.35 -2.88
N THR A 12 6.05 9.23 -2.90
CA THR A 12 6.51 8.50 -1.70
C THR A 12 7.22 9.38 -0.67
N HIS A 13 8.10 10.29 -1.11
CA HIS A 13 8.87 11.20 -0.26
C HIS A 13 8.02 12.29 0.42
N LEU A 14 6.82 12.57 -0.08
CA LEU A 14 5.90 13.57 0.50
C LEU A 14 5.07 13.00 1.65
N VAL A 15 5.11 11.69 1.88
CA VAL A 15 4.36 11.04 2.96
C VAL A 15 5.24 10.99 4.21
N PRO A 16 4.90 11.72 5.29
CA PRO A 16 5.69 11.71 6.52
C PRO A 16 5.52 10.40 7.29
N GLY A 17 6.56 10.06 8.07
CA GLY A 17 6.62 8.86 8.91
C GLY A 17 7.89 8.04 8.67
N ASP A 18 8.23 7.20 9.64
CA ASP A 18 9.33 6.25 9.54
C ASP A 18 8.84 4.88 9.09
N GLY A 19 9.25 4.46 7.89
CA GLY A 19 8.82 3.20 7.28
C GLY A 19 7.36 3.12 6.84
N TYR A 20 6.97 1.93 6.37
CA TYR A 20 5.68 1.68 5.73
C TYR A 20 4.47 1.96 6.62
N PHE A 21 4.50 1.47 7.86
CA PHE A 21 3.31 1.46 8.72
C PHE A 21 2.94 2.86 9.20
N GLU A 22 3.91 3.67 9.61
CA GLU A 22 3.66 5.05 10.03
C GLU A 22 3.16 5.91 8.87
N ARG A 23 3.79 5.78 7.69
CA ARG A 23 3.40 6.52 6.49
C ARG A 23 1.99 6.18 6.02
N THR A 24 1.63 4.90 6.00
CA THR A 24 0.27 4.48 5.65
C THR A 24 -0.76 4.89 6.71
N ALA A 25 -0.42 4.79 8.00
CA ALA A 25 -1.27 5.27 9.08
C ALA A 25 -1.48 6.79 9.04
N PHE A 26 -0.45 7.56 8.68
CA PHE A 26 -0.55 9.01 8.49
C PHE A 26 -1.57 9.34 7.42
N ILE A 27 -1.42 8.81 6.20
CA ILE A 27 -2.35 9.09 5.09
C ILE A 27 -3.76 8.63 5.44
N ALA A 28 -3.90 7.45 6.05
CA ALA A 28 -5.21 6.96 6.45
C ALA A 28 -5.92 7.92 7.39
N ASN A 29 -5.24 8.36 8.46
CA ASN A 29 -5.79 9.33 9.41
C ASN A 29 -6.02 10.71 8.80
N LEU A 30 -5.13 11.17 7.92
CA LEU A 30 -5.29 12.44 7.21
C LEU A 30 -6.60 12.45 6.41
N ILE A 31 -6.84 11.41 5.61
CA ILE A 31 -8.07 11.26 4.82
C ILE A 31 -9.28 11.18 5.76
N SER A 32 -9.20 10.34 6.80
CA SER A 32 -10.34 10.15 7.71
C SER A 32 -10.74 11.41 8.46
N ARG A 33 -9.76 12.21 8.89
CA ARG A 33 -10.02 13.49 9.55
C ARG A 33 -10.64 14.49 8.57
N HIS A 34 -10.14 14.53 7.34
CA HIS A 34 -10.66 15.44 6.31
C HIS A 34 -12.13 15.17 5.97
N HIS A 35 -12.52 13.89 5.81
CA HIS A 35 -13.87 13.54 5.35
C HIS A 35 -14.89 13.27 6.46
N TRP A 36 -14.44 12.80 7.61
CA TRP A 36 -15.32 12.31 8.68
C TRP A 36 -15.03 12.93 10.04
N ASN A 37 -14.09 13.87 10.13
CA ASN A 37 -13.68 14.52 11.38
C ASN A 37 -13.33 13.53 12.50
N ARG A 38 -12.70 12.40 12.13
CA ARG A 38 -12.25 11.35 13.06
C ARG A 38 -10.99 10.66 12.56
N GLY A 39 -10.35 9.89 13.44
CA GLY A 39 -9.27 8.98 13.05
C GLY A 39 -9.76 7.81 12.19
N MET A 40 -8.79 7.12 11.57
CA MET A 40 -9.04 5.90 10.80
C MET A 40 -9.60 4.79 11.71
N GLU A 41 -10.72 4.19 11.33
CA GLU A 41 -11.31 3.05 12.05
C GLU A 41 -11.09 1.77 11.25
N TRP A 42 -9.98 1.08 11.48
CA TRP A 42 -9.57 -0.11 10.72
C TRP A 42 -10.56 -1.29 10.70
N ARG A 43 -11.55 -1.28 11.60
CA ARG A 43 -12.65 -2.29 11.62
C ARG A 43 -13.82 -1.91 10.72
N ARG A 44 -13.98 -0.64 10.39
CA ARG A 44 -15.12 -0.11 9.62
C ARG A 44 -14.70 0.37 8.23
N ASP A 45 -13.55 1.02 8.16
CA ASP A 45 -13.00 1.58 6.94
C ASP A 45 -12.04 0.57 6.29
N ARG A 46 -12.08 0.46 4.97
CA ARG A 46 -11.19 -0.44 4.22
C ARG A 46 -10.10 0.38 3.57
N PHE A 47 -8.84 0.05 3.85
CA PHE A 47 -7.67 0.75 3.34
C PHE A 47 -6.86 -0.11 2.38
N GLN A 48 -6.44 0.47 1.26
CA GLN A 48 -5.52 -0.16 0.32
C GLN A 48 -4.44 0.84 -0.10
N ALA A 49 -3.21 0.34 -0.28
CA ALA A 49 -2.10 1.11 -0.80
C ALA A 49 -1.58 0.47 -2.09
N TYR A 50 -1.21 1.31 -3.06
CA TYR A 50 -0.66 0.88 -4.35
C TYR A 50 0.60 1.67 -4.69
N ASN A 51 1.66 0.96 -5.07
CA ASN A 51 3.01 1.52 -5.28
C ASN A 51 3.53 2.34 -4.09
N ALA A 52 3.12 2.00 -2.86
CA ALA A 52 3.64 2.59 -1.63
C ALA A 52 5.04 2.02 -1.30
N ASP A 53 5.94 2.10 -2.28
CA ASP A 53 7.30 1.61 -2.21
C ASP A 53 8.19 2.70 -1.58
N PHE A 54 7.97 2.99 -0.30
CA PHE A 54 8.59 4.11 0.42
C PHE A 54 10.11 4.02 0.57
N GLY A 55 10.71 2.86 0.24
CA GLY A 55 12.14 2.72 0.10
C GLY A 55 12.73 3.53 -1.07
N TYR A 56 11.89 4.01 -1.98
CA TYR A 56 12.25 4.90 -3.07
C TYR A 56 11.65 6.29 -2.88
N ASP A 57 12.43 7.31 -3.22
CA ASP A 57 11.90 8.67 -3.36
C ASP A 57 11.26 8.88 -4.73
N ASN A 58 10.47 9.94 -4.85
CA ASN A 58 9.88 10.40 -6.12
C ASN A 58 9.06 9.33 -6.90
N ARG A 59 8.52 8.31 -6.22
CA ARG A 59 7.60 7.34 -6.84
C ARG A 59 6.17 7.75 -6.61
N VAL A 60 5.36 7.73 -7.67
CA VAL A 60 3.92 7.96 -7.53
C VAL A 60 3.27 6.77 -6.84
N CYS A 61 2.64 7.03 -5.70
CA CYS A 61 1.88 6.07 -4.91
C CYS A 61 0.42 6.52 -4.78
N HIS A 62 -0.45 5.55 -4.49
CA HIS A 62 -1.89 5.77 -4.36
C HIS A 62 -2.40 5.09 -3.09
N PHE A 63 -3.38 5.73 -2.46
CA PHE A 63 -4.06 5.23 -1.27
C PHE A 63 -5.56 5.29 -1.49
N LEU A 64 -6.26 4.25 -1.08
CA LEU A 64 -7.71 4.13 -1.16
C LEU A 64 -8.28 3.94 0.24
N ILE A 65 -9.31 4.71 0.57
CA ILE A 65 -10.18 4.43 1.71
C ILE A 65 -11.60 4.30 1.24
N ASP A 66 -12.21 3.17 1.56
CA ASP A 66 -13.62 2.93 1.36
C ASP A 66 -14.36 3.00 2.69
N HIS A 67 -15.44 3.76 2.71
CA HIS A 67 -16.33 3.88 3.86
C HIS A 67 -17.76 3.54 3.45
N GLY A 68 -18.46 2.75 4.26
CA GLY A 68 -19.85 2.32 4.01
C GLY A 68 -19.96 1.06 3.15
N GLU A 69 -21.17 0.79 2.68
CA GLU A 69 -21.55 -0.36 1.85
C GLU A 69 -22.13 0.12 0.53
N SER A 70 -21.87 -0.59 -0.57
CA SER A 70 -22.34 -0.19 -1.90
C SER A 70 -23.87 -0.24 -1.96
N PRO A 71 -24.53 0.78 -2.54
CA PRO A 71 -25.98 0.75 -2.75
C PRO A 71 -26.35 -0.48 -3.60
N ASP A 72 -27.25 -1.32 -3.11
CA ASP A 72 -27.75 -2.52 -3.82
C ASP A 72 -26.67 -3.48 -4.34
N GLY A 73 -25.46 -3.44 -3.76
CA GLY A 73 -24.32 -4.23 -4.23
C GLY A 73 -23.63 -3.67 -5.48
N ASP A 74 -24.00 -2.48 -5.94
CA ASP A 74 -23.41 -1.82 -7.11
C ASP A 74 -22.22 -0.93 -6.71
N ASP A 75 -21.01 -1.47 -6.87
CA ASP A 75 -19.76 -0.76 -6.63
C ASP A 75 -19.55 0.44 -7.58
N ASP A 76 -20.11 0.41 -8.80
CA ASP A 76 -19.97 1.51 -9.77
C ASP A 76 -20.85 2.72 -9.39
N ALA A 77 -21.90 2.51 -8.57
CA ALA A 77 -22.71 3.57 -8.00
C ALA A 77 -22.03 4.33 -6.84
N VAL A 78 -20.92 3.81 -6.30
CA VAL A 78 -20.20 4.46 -5.20
C VAL A 78 -19.37 5.63 -5.75
N PRO A 79 -19.57 6.86 -5.25
CA PRO A 79 -18.79 8.01 -5.72
C PRO A 79 -17.31 7.86 -5.35
N ILE A 80 -16.44 8.16 -6.32
CA ILE A 80 -15.00 8.25 -6.11
C ILE A 80 -14.60 9.71 -6.01
N LEU A 81 -14.13 10.12 -4.84
CA LEU A 81 -13.51 11.43 -4.64
C LEU A 81 -11.99 11.29 -4.80
N TRP A 82 -11.40 12.11 -5.67
CA TRP A 82 -9.99 12.02 -6.01
C TRP A 82 -9.22 13.25 -5.52
N TYR A 83 -8.10 13.01 -4.84
CA TYR A 83 -7.24 14.04 -4.30
C TYR A 83 -5.77 13.81 -4.64
N ARG A 84 -5.01 14.90 -4.58
CA ARG A 84 -3.55 14.89 -4.52
C ARG A 84 -3.10 15.32 -3.12
N TRP A 85 -2.22 14.55 -2.49
CA TRP A 85 -1.47 15.04 -1.33
C TRP A 85 -0.19 15.71 -1.79
N THR A 86 0.02 16.97 -1.40
CA THR A 86 1.16 17.80 -1.83
C THR A 86 2.37 17.74 -0.91
N GLY A 87 2.26 17.07 0.25
CA GLY A 87 3.20 17.21 1.37
C GLY A 87 2.67 18.16 2.46
N GLU A 88 1.66 18.97 2.14
CA GLU A 88 1.09 19.97 3.05
C GLU A 88 -0.44 19.87 3.15
N SER A 89 -1.11 19.66 2.02
CA SER A 89 -2.57 19.66 1.95
C SER A 89 -3.13 18.63 0.97
N LEU A 90 -4.40 18.25 1.19
CA LEU A 90 -5.19 17.48 0.24
C LEU A 90 -5.87 18.43 -0.74
N VAL A 91 -5.48 18.35 -2.00
CA VAL A 91 -6.06 19.17 -3.08
C VAL A 91 -7.03 18.29 -3.89
N PRO A 92 -8.31 18.67 -4.02
CA PRO A 92 -9.27 17.92 -4.81
C PRO A 92 -8.89 17.98 -6.30
N ILE A 93 -9.09 16.86 -7.00
CA ILE A 93 -8.96 16.77 -8.44
C ILE A 93 -10.36 16.54 -9.02
N HIS A 94 -10.85 17.52 -9.76
CA HIS A 94 -12.17 17.50 -10.38
C HIS A 94 -12.18 16.88 -11.78
N GLU A 95 -11.01 16.51 -12.30
CA GLU A 95 -10.86 15.85 -13.59
C GLU A 95 -11.39 14.41 -13.54
N ALA A 96 -11.83 13.91 -14.70
CA ALA A 96 -12.20 12.51 -14.83
C ALA A 96 -10.99 11.59 -14.54
N LEU A 97 -11.23 10.52 -13.78
CA LEU A 97 -10.19 9.52 -13.50
C LEU A 97 -9.60 8.96 -14.80
N PRO A 98 -8.26 8.96 -14.96
CA PRO A 98 -7.62 8.38 -16.12
C PRO A 98 -8.01 6.91 -16.32
N SER A 99 -8.16 6.47 -17.57
CA SER A 99 -8.58 5.09 -17.91
C SER A 99 -7.70 4.01 -17.25
N ARG A 100 -6.39 4.26 -17.17
CA ARG A 100 -5.43 3.37 -16.49
C ARG A 100 -5.74 3.22 -15.00
N VAL A 101 -6.12 4.31 -14.33
CA VAL A 101 -6.49 4.30 -12.90
C VAL A 101 -7.80 3.55 -12.72
N ARG A 102 -8.83 3.86 -13.53
CA ARG A 102 -10.12 3.14 -13.49
C ARG A 102 -9.96 1.63 -13.65
N ARG A 103 -9.17 1.19 -14.64
CA ARG A 103 -8.87 -0.24 -14.84
C ARG A 103 -8.16 -0.86 -13.64
N LYS A 104 -7.30 -0.10 -12.95
CA LYS A 104 -6.62 -0.59 -11.73
C LYS A 104 -7.59 -0.71 -10.56
N LEU A 105 -8.51 0.25 -10.39
CA LEU A 105 -9.53 0.24 -9.34
C LEU A 105 -10.45 -0.98 -9.41
N ARG A 106 -10.72 -1.50 -10.61
CA ARG A 106 -11.46 -2.78 -10.77
C ARG A 106 -10.79 -3.99 -10.10
N ARG A 107 -9.50 -3.91 -9.76
CA ARG A 107 -8.80 -4.96 -8.98
C ARG A 107 -8.96 -4.79 -7.47
N PHE A 108 -9.62 -3.72 -7.04
CA PHE A 108 -9.91 -3.39 -5.66
C PHE A 108 -11.41 -3.07 -5.58
N PRO A 109 -12.29 -4.08 -5.64
CA PRO A 109 -13.73 -3.85 -5.52
C PRO A 109 -14.04 -3.15 -4.19
N PHE A 110 -15.06 -2.29 -4.19
CA PHE A 110 -15.51 -1.58 -2.99
C PHE A 110 -16.15 -2.54 -1.99
N THR A 111 -16.89 -3.53 -2.50
CA THR A 111 -17.40 -4.67 -1.76
C THR A 111 -16.48 -5.87 -1.98
N PRO A 112 -15.63 -6.24 -1.00
CA PRO A 112 -14.69 -7.33 -1.20
C PRO A 112 -15.41 -8.68 -1.29
N GLU A 113 -15.08 -9.46 -2.31
CA GLU A 113 -15.54 -10.86 -2.38
C GLU A 113 -14.89 -11.70 -1.28
N PRO A 114 -15.61 -12.70 -0.73
CA PRO A 114 -15.02 -13.68 0.17
C PRO A 114 -13.82 -14.34 -0.49
N ARG A 115 -12.67 -14.36 0.19
CA ARG A 115 -11.52 -15.13 -0.28
C ARG A 115 -11.83 -16.62 -0.16
N THR A 116 -12.03 -17.28 -1.30
CA THR A 116 -12.30 -18.72 -1.40
C THR A 116 -11.06 -19.56 -1.66
N GLU A 117 -9.92 -18.93 -1.98
CA GLU A 117 -8.69 -19.66 -2.33
C GLU A 117 -7.94 -20.14 -1.09
N ALA A 118 -7.63 -21.45 -1.08
CA ALA A 118 -6.69 -22.04 -0.15
C ALA A 118 -5.30 -21.41 -0.34
N ARG A 119 -4.64 -21.03 0.76
CA ARG A 119 -3.27 -20.52 0.71
C ARG A 119 -2.35 -21.67 0.34
N GLU A 120 -1.88 -21.68 -0.90
CA GLU A 120 -0.81 -22.60 -1.30
C GLU A 120 0.46 -22.36 -0.47
N PRO A 121 1.28 -23.41 -0.26
CA PRO A 121 2.60 -23.27 0.33
C PRO A 121 3.44 -22.25 -0.43
N VAL A 122 4.07 -21.33 0.30
CA VAL A 122 4.88 -20.27 -0.29
C VAL A 122 6.19 -20.87 -0.77
N SER A 123 6.39 -20.92 -2.10
CA SER A 123 7.67 -21.35 -2.68
C SER A 123 8.82 -20.44 -2.24
N ALA A 124 10.06 -20.95 -2.28
CA ALA A 124 11.24 -20.18 -1.92
C ALA A 124 11.42 -18.93 -2.80
N VAL A 125 11.08 -19.01 -4.09
CA VAL A 125 11.03 -17.85 -5.01
C VAL A 125 10.02 -16.81 -4.53
N THR A 126 8.82 -17.23 -4.17
CA THR A 126 7.79 -16.32 -3.65
C THR A 126 8.23 -15.67 -2.33
N ARG A 127 8.91 -16.41 -1.45
CA ARG A 127 9.45 -15.86 -0.20
C ARG A 127 10.52 -14.80 -0.46
N ARG A 128 11.45 -15.05 -1.38
CA ARG A 128 12.45 -14.07 -1.83
C ARG A 128 11.80 -12.78 -2.37
N GLU A 129 10.79 -12.90 -3.24
CA GLU A 129 10.08 -11.73 -3.78
C GLU A 129 9.33 -10.96 -2.70
N ARG A 130 8.78 -11.64 -1.67
CA ARG A 130 8.17 -10.97 -0.51
C ARG A 130 9.18 -10.16 0.29
N ILE A 131 10.38 -10.71 0.53
CA ILE A 131 11.47 -9.99 1.22
C ILE A 131 11.86 -8.74 0.41
N ARG A 132 12.05 -8.89 -0.91
CA ARG A 132 12.33 -7.76 -1.81
C ARG A 132 11.23 -6.69 -1.74
N ALA A 133 9.96 -7.10 -1.77
CA ALA A 133 8.84 -6.19 -1.67
C ALA A 133 8.77 -5.48 -0.31
N LYS A 134 9.08 -6.16 0.79
CA LYS A 134 9.19 -5.53 2.13
C LYS A 134 10.26 -4.44 2.13
N LEU A 135 11.45 -4.73 1.61
CA LEU A 135 12.55 -3.77 1.53
C LEU A 135 12.18 -2.54 0.67
N HIS A 136 11.57 -2.75 -0.50
CA HIS A 136 11.10 -1.66 -1.36
C HIS A 136 10.04 -0.79 -0.70
N ARG A 137 9.20 -1.38 0.17
CA ARG A 137 8.17 -0.68 0.92
C ARG A 137 8.68 0.01 2.18
N ASP A 138 9.97 -0.16 2.50
CA ASP A 138 10.54 0.26 3.76
C ASP A 138 9.84 -0.40 4.98
N MET A 139 9.60 -1.70 4.85
CA MET A 139 9.11 -2.54 5.93
C MET A 139 10.28 -3.23 6.63
N ARG A 140 10.19 -3.36 7.95
CA ARG A 140 11.08 -4.23 8.72
C ARG A 140 10.90 -5.69 8.28
N LEU A 141 12.02 -6.39 8.20
CA LEU A 141 12.02 -7.83 7.99
C LEU A 141 11.82 -8.53 9.33
N SER A 142 11.26 -9.74 9.28
CA SER A 142 11.11 -10.59 10.47
C SER A 142 12.27 -11.56 10.60
N ASP A 143 12.49 -12.13 11.78
CA ASP A 143 13.49 -13.19 12.02
C ASP A 143 13.37 -14.34 11.00
N LEU A 144 12.14 -14.75 10.69
CA LEU A 144 11.86 -15.76 9.67
C LEU A 144 12.38 -15.37 8.26
N ASP A 145 12.41 -14.09 7.91
CA ASP A 145 12.98 -13.65 6.64
C ASP A 145 14.50 -13.83 6.65
N PHE A 146 15.16 -13.46 7.75
CA PHE A 146 16.61 -13.63 7.92
C PHE A 146 17.02 -15.11 7.96
N GLU A 147 16.32 -15.94 8.73
CA GLU A 147 16.51 -17.39 8.75
C GLU A 147 16.39 -17.99 7.35
N PHE A 148 15.38 -17.60 6.59
CA PHE A 148 15.23 -18.05 5.21
C PHE A 148 16.43 -17.71 4.34
N LEU A 149 16.96 -16.49 4.44
CA LEU A 149 18.13 -16.08 3.64
C LEU A 149 19.41 -16.83 4.06
N ARG A 150 19.59 -17.07 5.36
CA ARG A 150 20.69 -17.87 5.90
C ARG A 150 20.64 -19.31 5.39
N ASP A 151 19.46 -19.92 5.44
CA ASP A 151 19.26 -21.32 5.06
C ASP A 151 19.22 -21.50 3.52
N ASN A 152 19.00 -20.41 2.77
CA ASN A 152 18.90 -20.43 1.30
C ASN A 152 19.86 -19.43 0.64
N PRO A 153 21.18 -19.68 0.66
CA PRO A 153 22.20 -18.73 0.20
C PRO A 153 22.10 -18.38 -1.30
N VAL A 154 21.49 -19.25 -2.12
CA VAL A 154 21.19 -18.95 -3.53
C VAL A 154 20.24 -17.76 -3.65
N HIS A 155 19.22 -17.68 -2.79
CA HIS A 155 18.25 -16.58 -2.81
C HIS A 155 18.84 -15.29 -2.20
N ALA A 156 19.68 -15.41 -1.16
CA ALA A 156 20.42 -14.27 -0.60
C ALA A 156 21.34 -13.62 -1.65
N ARG A 157 22.18 -14.42 -2.35
CA ARG A 157 23.04 -13.91 -3.44
C ARG A 157 22.24 -13.33 -4.60
N TRP A 158 21.06 -13.87 -4.88
CA TRP A 158 20.18 -13.29 -5.89
C TRP A 158 19.71 -11.89 -5.46
N LEU A 159 19.31 -11.72 -4.19
CA LEU A 159 18.91 -10.39 -3.68
C LEU A 159 20.08 -9.41 -3.72
N GLU A 160 21.27 -9.81 -3.29
CA GLU A 160 22.49 -8.97 -3.37
C GLU A 160 22.74 -8.42 -4.78
N ARG A 161 22.52 -9.24 -5.81
CA ARG A 161 22.72 -8.85 -7.21
C ARG A 161 21.58 -8.04 -7.82
N ASN A 162 20.38 -8.08 -7.24
CA ASN A 162 19.15 -7.53 -7.84
C ASN A 162 18.51 -6.41 -7.01
N LEU A 163 19.08 -6.09 -5.85
CA LEU A 163 18.70 -4.95 -5.01
C LEU A 163 19.68 -3.79 -5.22
N GLU A 164 19.17 -2.57 -5.11
CA GLU A 164 20.03 -1.41 -4.96
C GLU A 164 20.83 -1.51 -3.65
N PRO A 165 22.08 -1.00 -3.60
CA PRO A 165 22.95 -1.15 -2.43
C PRO A 165 22.28 -0.74 -1.11
N LYS A 166 21.51 0.36 -1.11
CA LYS A 166 20.79 0.85 0.08
C LYS A 166 19.83 -0.17 0.70
N PHE A 167 19.22 -1.04 -0.10
CA PHE A 167 18.33 -2.09 0.40
C PHE A 167 19.10 -3.30 0.89
N TRP A 168 20.19 -3.66 0.19
CA TRP A 168 21.06 -4.74 0.61
C TRP A 168 21.74 -4.45 1.94
N PHE A 169 22.15 -3.20 2.19
CA PHE A 169 22.75 -2.81 3.46
C PHE A 169 21.81 -3.04 4.65
N LYS A 170 20.49 -2.84 4.49
CA LYS A 170 19.51 -3.12 5.55
C LYS A 170 19.49 -4.60 5.98
N LEU A 171 20.00 -5.51 5.16
CA LEU A 171 20.12 -6.93 5.51
C LEU A 171 21.39 -7.25 6.30
N LYS A 172 22.38 -6.35 6.30
CA LYS A 172 23.69 -6.57 6.95
C LYS A 172 23.83 -5.91 8.32
N PHE A 173 22.94 -4.98 8.67
CA PHE A 173 23.02 -4.17 9.89
C PHE A 173 22.03 -4.61 10.99
N ASP A 174 21.28 -5.69 10.77
CA ASP A 174 20.39 -6.32 11.76
C ASP A 174 21.00 -7.65 12.32
N GLU A 175 22.31 -7.90 12.12
CA GLU A 175 23.09 -8.95 12.80
C GLU A 175 23.73 -8.46 14.11
#